data_AF-A0A7Y8I6M9-F1
#
_entry.id   AF-A0A7Y8I6M9-F1
#
_cell.length_a   1.000
_cell.length_b   1.000
_cell.length_c   1.000
_cell.angle_alpha   90.00
_cell.angle_beta   90.00
_cell.angle_gamma   90.00
#
_symmetry.space_group_name_H-M   'P 1'
#
loop_
_entity.id
_entity.type
_entity.pdbx_description
1 polymer ?
#
loop_
_entity_poly.entity_id
_entity_poly.type
_entity_poly.pdbx_seq_one_letter_code
_entity_poly.pdbx_strand_id
1 'polypeptide(L)'
;MSRKISSQQLHQLYNKLNNRFILVLSLFTSLVLFAIRCNDNPVAPVTENAFAIYFLKDTTLTIKNILNTNLEDLELADKPWLSQNDIEFYDWSSHCIYLKKDKNYLFPGINLDSSISESFYKFWNNKPFIVTANNKKCYIGYFLATLSSDIWPYPDIFDFDIRYYPSDIIHTEWSYPFANDKRNNENVRNGLIECDQLHEGLSITTDSLWIDNADTATVKYVITIKNKDTDDLYVLDPDKMGTELFHYFTNGPAFYHTANKKTYESIYKEINKPEPTDYYDNNWFTKIEAGKSLTRMILLKGYQYLPDGDYYCSISLNNPYNINKKDRIATDGRYWIGPTRSEMIEFYFVNSKKGPPSIKLLNSVNRFY
;
A
#
# COMPACT_ATOMS: atom_id res chain seq x y z
N MET A 1 -49.44 53.44 -30.41
CA MET A 1 -49.31 52.67 -31.68
C MET A 1 -48.66 51.33 -31.37
N SER A 2 -49.44 50.23 -31.35
CA SER A 2 -48.91 48.88 -31.21
C SER A 2 -48.67 48.31 -32.62
N ARG A 3 -47.41 48.10 -33.00
CA ARG A 3 -47.06 47.44 -34.27
C ARG A 3 -47.27 45.94 -34.11
N LYS A 4 -48.35 45.40 -34.66
CA LYS A 4 -48.55 43.95 -34.82
C LYS A 4 -47.48 43.42 -35.77
N ILE A 5 -46.57 42.59 -35.26
CA ILE A 5 -45.63 41.82 -36.06
C ILE A 5 -46.44 40.79 -36.84
N SER A 6 -46.24 40.69 -38.15
CA SER A 6 -46.98 39.74 -38.98
C SER A 6 -46.52 38.31 -38.72
N SER A 7 -47.42 37.34 -38.92
CA SER A 7 -47.08 35.90 -38.80
C SER A 7 -45.88 35.51 -39.66
N GLN A 8 -45.72 36.11 -40.85
CA GLN A 8 -44.55 35.92 -41.71
C GLN A 8 -43.25 36.42 -41.08
N GLN A 9 -43.26 37.57 -40.38
CA GLN A 9 -42.09 38.10 -39.70
C GLN A 9 -41.68 37.21 -38.51
N LEU A 10 -42.65 36.67 -37.77
CA LEU A 10 -42.40 35.69 -36.69
C LEU A 10 -41.78 34.40 -37.23
N HIS A 11 -42.27 33.88 -38.35
CA HIS A 11 -41.74 32.66 -38.95
C HIS A 11 -40.30 32.84 -39.49
N GLN A 12 -40.02 34.00 -40.11
CA GLN A 12 -38.65 34.34 -40.52
C GLN A 12 -37.71 34.50 -39.33
N LEU A 13 -38.17 35.10 -38.22
CA LEU A 13 -37.36 35.23 -37.01
C LEU A 13 -37.04 33.87 -36.39
N TYR A 14 -38.03 32.98 -36.33
CA TYR A 14 -37.88 31.61 -35.81
C TYR A 14 -36.88 30.80 -36.63
N ASN A 15 -36.99 30.81 -37.96
CA ASN A 15 -36.05 30.08 -38.83
C ASN A 15 -34.62 30.65 -38.72
N LYS A 16 -34.48 31.98 -38.56
CA LYS A 16 -33.17 32.62 -38.37
C LYS A 16 -32.54 32.29 -37.01
N LEU A 17 -33.34 32.19 -35.95
CA LEU A 17 -32.90 31.76 -34.62
C LEU A 17 -32.51 30.28 -34.61
N ASN A 18 -33.31 29.42 -35.25
CA ASN A 18 -33.04 27.99 -35.32
C ASN A 18 -31.74 27.69 -36.10
N ASN A 19 -31.51 28.35 -37.23
CA ASN A 19 -30.27 28.19 -37.99
C ASN A 19 -29.04 28.67 -37.22
N ARG A 20 -29.16 29.74 -36.42
CA ARG A 20 -28.07 30.21 -35.55
C ARG A 20 -27.78 29.23 -34.41
N PHE A 21 -28.82 28.66 -33.81
CA PHE A 21 -28.67 27.66 -32.74
C PHE A 21 -28.01 26.38 -33.25
N ILE A 22 -28.42 25.88 -34.42
CA ILE A 22 -27.79 24.71 -35.06
C ILE A 22 -26.32 24.99 -35.39
N LEU A 23 -25.99 26.19 -35.90
CA LEU A 23 -24.61 26.58 -36.17
C LEU A 23 -23.76 26.63 -34.89
N VAL A 24 -24.25 27.24 -33.81
CA VAL A 24 -23.52 27.30 -32.53
C VAL A 24 -23.33 25.91 -31.94
N LEU A 25 -24.35 25.04 -31.99
CA LEU A 25 -24.24 23.67 -31.51
C LEU A 25 -23.21 22.89 -32.33
N SER A 26 -23.23 23.00 -33.67
CA SER A 26 -22.27 22.32 -34.54
C SER A 26 -20.82 22.77 -34.28
N LEU A 27 -20.58 24.07 -34.09
CA LEU A 27 -19.28 24.63 -33.70
C LEU A 27 -18.81 24.13 -32.34
N PHE A 28 -19.70 24.05 -31.35
CA PHE A 28 -19.37 23.53 -30.03
C PHE A 28 -19.02 22.04 -30.08
N THR A 29 -19.79 21.22 -30.79
CA THR A 29 -19.50 19.79 -30.97
C THR A 29 -18.19 19.58 -31.72
N SER A 30 -17.91 20.38 -32.76
CA SER A 30 -16.62 20.33 -33.46
C SER A 30 -15.45 20.74 -32.57
N LEU A 31 -15.61 21.75 -31.71
CA LEU A 31 -14.58 22.16 -30.74
C LEU A 31 -14.33 21.09 -29.67
N VAL A 32 -15.38 20.44 -29.16
CA VAL A 32 -15.26 19.33 -28.20
C VAL A 32 -14.58 18.13 -28.86
N LEU A 33 -14.96 17.77 -30.09
CA LEU A 33 -14.30 16.69 -30.84
C LEU A 33 -12.85 17.01 -31.20
N PHE A 34 -12.53 18.28 -31.45
CA PHE A 34 -11.15 18.73 -31.70
C PHE A 34 -10.32 18.74 -30.42
N ALA A 35 -10.90 19.14 -29.28
CA ALA A 35 -10.25 19.07 -27.98
C ALA A 35 -10.00 17.61 -27.53
N ILE A 36 -10.91 16.68 -27.86
CA ILE A 36 -10.72 15.24 -27.61
C ILE A 36 -9.59 14.69 -28.50
N ARG A 37 -9.51 15.08 -29.79
CA ARG A 37 -8.41 14.67 -30.69
C ARG A 37 -7.06 15.31 -30.35
N CYS A 38 -7.04 16.51 -29.78
CA CYS A 38 -5.80 17.16 -29.36
C CYS A 38 -5.26 16.64 -28.02
N ASN A 39 -6.00 15.74 -27.33
CA ASN A 39 -5.51 15.05 -26.15
C ASN A 39 -4.98 13.63 -26.45
N ASP A 40 -4.82 13.30 -27.74
CA ASP A 40 -4.06 12.12 -28.18
C ASP A 40 -2.57 12.39 -27.95
N ASN A 41 -2.14 12.47 -26.68
CA ASN A 41 -0.82 11.93 -26.36
C ASN A 41 -0.90 10.47 -26.81
N PRO A 42 -0.13 10.02 -27.81
CA PRO A 42 -0.12 8.62 -28.15
C PRO A 42 0.25 7.88 -26.87
N VAL A 43 -0.70 7.13 -26.30
CA VAL A 43 -0.39 6.14 -25.27
C VAL A 43 0.63 5.25 -25.94
N ALA A 44 1.89 5.37 -25.50
CA ALA A 44 2.96 4.56 -26.04
C ALA A 44 2.47 3.10 -25.97
N PRO A 45 2.70 2.29 -27.03
CA PRO A 45 2.33 0.89 -26.96
C PRO A 45 2.94 0.30 -25.69
N VAL A 46 2.08 -0.26 -24.83
CA VAL A 46 2.50 -0.87 -23.56
C VAL A 46 3.67 -1.78 -23.85
N THR A 47 4.81 -1.50 -23.22
CA THR A 47 6.01 -2.29 -23.45
C THR A 47 5.74 -3.73 -23.03
N GLU A 48 6.12 -4.68 -23.88
CA GLU A 48 6.11 -6.09 -23.48
C GLU A 48 6.99 -6.21 -22.22
N ASN A 49 6.39 -6.62 -21.10
CA ASN A 49 6.99 -6.72 -19.77
C ASN A 49 7.31 -5.37 -19.07
N ALA A 50 6.41 -4.39 -19.19
CA ALA A 50 6.46 -3.16 -18.39
C ALA A 50 6.58 -3.43 -16.88
N PHE A 51 5.98 -4.52 -16.38
CA PHE A 51 6.24 -5.09 -15.06
C PHE A 51 6.17 -6.62 -15.12
N ALA A 52 7.16 -7.30 -14.52
CA ALA A 52 7.14 -8.75 -14.40
C ALA A 52 8.07 -9.25 -13.29
N ILE A 53 7.73 -10.40 -12.71
CA ILE A 53 8.53 -11.14 -11.74
C ILE A 53 8.99 -12.44 -12.39
N TYR A 54 10.30 -12.67 -12.39
CA TYR A 54 10.93 -13.85 -12.97
C TYR A 54 11.59 -14.71 -11.90
N PHE A 55 11.63 -16.02 -12.14
CA PHE A 55 12.64 -16.87 -11.50
C PHE A 55 13.96 -16.80 -12.26
N LEU A 56 15.02 -17.26 -11.61
CA LEU A 56 16.28 -17.53 -12.27
C LEU A 56 16.17 -18.76 -13.18
N LYS A 57 16.95 -18.75 -14.26
CA LYS A 57 17.05 -19.87 -15.20
C LYS A 57 17.63 -21.12 -14.54
N ASP A 58 18.66 -20.94 -13.70
CA ASP A 58 19.15 -21.99 -12.81
C ASP A 58 18.25 -22.08 -11.58
N THR A 59 17.38 -23.08 -11.56
CA THR A 59 16.40 -23.32 -10.49
C THR A 59 17.03 -23.88 -9.22
N THR A 60 18.33 -24.20 -9.21
CA THR A 60 19.04 -24.71 -8.04
C THR A 60 19.61 -23.59 -7.15
N LEU A 61 19.68 -22.36 -7.67
CA LEU A 61 20.16 -21.21 -6.92
C LEU A 61 19.17 -20.79 -5.85
N THR A 62 19.69 -20.54 -4.66
CA THR A 62 18.98 -19.91 -3.54
C THR A 62 19.38 -18.45 -3.43
N ILE A 63 18.61 -17.65 -2.69
CA ILE A 63 18.94 -16.26 -2.36
C ILE A 63 20.36 -16.13 -1.80
N LYS A 64 20.78 -17.08 -0.94
CA LYS A 64 22.13 -17.13 -0.36
C LYS A 64 23.23 -17.25 -1.40
N ASN A 65 22.99 -17.95 -2.50
CA ASN A 65 23.97 -18.12 -3.58
C ASN A 65 24.20 -16.82 -4.37
N ILE A 66 23.23 -15.89 -4.37
CA ILE A 66 23.22 -14.72 -5.24
C ILE A 66 23.31 -13.37 -4.50
N LEU A 67 23.43 -13.38 -3.16
CA LEU A 67 23.42 -12.14 -2.33
C LEU A 67 24.42 -11.08 -2.78
N ASN A 68 25.55 -11.50 -3.37
CA ASN A 68 26.66 -10.64 -3.78
C ASN A 68 26.85 -10.63 -5.31
N THR A 69 25.93 -11.21 -6.06
CA THR A 69 25.99 -11.22 -7.53
C THR A 69 25.40 -9.92 -8.07
N ASN A 70 26.02 -9.35 -9.10
CA ASN A 70 25.43 -8.20 -9.79
C ASN A 70 24.11 -8.64 -10.44
N LEU A 71 23.05 -7.85 -10.24
CA LEU A 71 21.71 -8.13 -10.73
C LEU A 71 21.70 -8.37 -12.26
N GLU A 72 22.50 -7.61 -13.00
CA GLU A 72 22.60 -7.72 -14.46
C GLU A 72 23.17 -9.07 -14.93
N ASP A 73 23.98 -9.74 -14.11
CA ASP A 73 24.62 -11.02 -14.44
C ASP A 73 23.68 -12.23 -14.23
N LEU A 74 22.54 -12.04 -13.55
CA LEU A 74 21.61 -13.12 -13.24
C LEU A 74 20.76 -13.53 -14.47
N GLU A 75 20.91 -14.75 -14.95
CA GLU A 75 20.07 -15.26 -16.05
C GLU A 75 18.64 -15.55 -15.55
N LEU A 76 17.65 -14.93 -16.20
CA LEU A 76 16.23 -15.13 -15.91
C LEU A 76 15.68 -16.32 -16.70
N ALA A 77 14.63 -16.95 -16.16
CA ALA A 77 13.85 -17.93 -16.91
C ALA A 77 13.18 -17.29 -18.15
N ASP A 78 12.92 -18.10 -19.18
CA ASP A 78 12.39 -17.61 -20.46
C ASP A 78 10.99 -16.96 -20.34
N LYS A 79 10.23 -17.33 -19.29
CA LYS A 79 8.88 -16.82 -19.03
C LYS A 79 8.79 -16.21 -17.65
N PRO A 80 8.04 -15.11 -17.49
CA PRO A 80 7.76 -14.55 -16.17
C PRO A 80 6.93 -15.54 -15.36
N TRP A 81 7.17 -15.56 -14.05
CA TRP A 81 6.31 -16.23 -13.09
C TRP A 81 5.00 -15.46 -12.90
N LEU A 82 5.09 -14.13 -12.85
CA LEU A 82 3.98 -13.19 -12.77
C LEU A 82 4.26 -12.01 -13.70
N SER A 83 3.27 -11.57 -14.47
CA SER A 83 3.40 -10.43 -15.41
C SER A 83 2.29 -9.41 -15.19
N GLN A 84 2.42 -8.24 -15.82
CA GLN A 84 1.35 -7.24 -15.91
C GLN A 84 0.03 -7.83 -16.43
N ASN A 85 0.06 -8.88 -17.25
CA ASN A 85 -1.15 -9.51 -17.75
C ASN A 85 -1.96 -10.23 -16.66
N ASP A 86 -1.30 -10.64 -15.58
CA ASP A 86 -1.90 -11.35 -14.44
C ASP A 86 -2.45 -10.39 -13.37
N ILE A 87 -2.02 -9.13 -13.39
CA ILE A 87 -2.26 -8.14 -12.33
C ILE A 87 -3.47 -7.28 -12.67
N GLU A 88 -4.41 -7.18 -11.74
CA GLU A 88 -5.49 -6.20 -11.80
C GLU A 88 -4.95 -4.82 -11.47
N PHE A 89 -4.32 -4.68 -10.30
CA PHE A 89 -3.56 -3.49 -9.93
C PHE A 89 -2.52 -3.79 -8.84
N TYR A 90 -1.63 -2.83 -8.60
CA TYR A 90 -0.60 -2.85 -7.58
C TYR A 90 -0.83 -1.67 -6.61
N ASP A 91 -1.05 -1.96 -5.33
CA ASP A 91 -1.14 -0.92 -4.30
C ASP A 91 0.26 -0.56 -3.80
N TRP A 92 0.74 0.62 -4.17
CA TRP A 92 2.08 1.11 -3.87
C TRP A 92 2.32 1.28 -2.37
N SER A 93 1.29 1.69 -1.63
CA SER A 93 1.42 1.98 -0.20
C SER A 93 1.63 0.74 0.66
N SER A 94 1.07 -0.41 0.23
CA SER A 94 1.17 -1.69 0.94
C SER A 94 1.99 -2.75 0.22
N HIS A 95 2.43 -2.48 -1.01
CA HIS A 95 3.09 -3.46 -1.88
C HIS A 95 2.29 -4.77 -2.02
N CYS A 96 0.97 -4.65 -2.03
CA CYS A 96 0.03 -5.71 -2.38
C CYS A 96 -0.22 -5.73 -3.89
N ILE A 97 -0.08 -6.91 -4.49
CA ILE A 97 -0.38 -7.17 -5.89
C ILE A 97 -1.75 -7.84 -5.97
N TYR A 98 -2.72 -7.15 -6.56
CA TYR A 98 -4.07 -7.67 -6.79
C TYR A 98 -4.09 -8.38 -8.13
N LEU A 99 -4.57 -9.61 -8.14
CA LEU A 99 -4.52 -10.51 -9.29
C LEU A 99 -5.89 -10.59 -9.98
N LYS A 100 -5.85 -10.79 -11.30
CA LYS A 100 -7.06 -11.09 -12.09
C LYS A 100 -7.61 -12.49 -11.81
N LYS A 101 -6.77 -13.40 -11.30
CA LYS A 101 -7.08 -14.81 -11.02
C LYS A 101 -6.54 -15.21 -9.65
N ASP A 102 -7.10 -16.27 -9.06
CA ASP A 102 -6.60 -16.83 -7.81
C ASP A 102 -5.13 -17.27 -7.91
N LYS A 103 -4.32 -16.95 -6.91
CA LYS A 103 -2.88 -17.24 -6.84
C LYS A 103 -2.52 -18.73 -6.85
N ASN A 104 -3.49 -19.63 -6.77
CA ASN A 104 -3.26 -21.08 -6.77
C ASN A 104 -2.43 -21.56 -7.98
N TYR A 105 -2.59 -20.96 -9.16
CA TYR A 105 -1.80 -21.34 -10.34
C TYR A 105 -0.33 -20.88 -10.25
N LEU A 106 -0.03 -19.87 -9.43
CA LEU A 106 1.32 -19.36 -9.21
C LEU A 106 2.11 -20.25 -8.24
N PHE A 107 1.42 -21.06 -7.44
CA PHE A 107 1.99 -21.91 -6.39
C PHE A 107 1.68 -23.40 -6.62
N PRO A 108 2.10 -23.99 -7.75
CA PRO A 108 1.82 -25.40 -8.03
C PRO A 108 2.43 -26.29 -6.94
N GLY A 109 1.65 -27.30 -6.52
CA GLY A 109 2.09 -28.29 -5.52
C GLY A 109 1.92 -27.85 -4.06
N ILE A 110 1.39 -26.65 -3.81
CA ILE A 110 1.02 -26.21 -2.46
C ILE A 110 -0.49 -26.44 -2.27
N ASN A 111 -0.84 -27.18 -1.21
CA ASN A 111 -2.21 -27.20 -0.71
C ASN A 111 -2.36 -26.08 0.33
N LEU A 112 -3.05 -25.00 -0.06
CA LEU A 112 -3.26 -23.84 0.81
C LEU A 112 -4.16 -24.14 2.02
N ASP A 113 -4.90 -25.26 2.01
CA ASP A 113 -5.94 -25.54 3.02
C ASP A 113 -5.43 -26.28 4.27
N SER A 114 -4.28 -26.98 4.25
CA SER A 114 -3.91 -27.79 5.44
C SER A 114 -2.43 -28.10 5.72
N SER A 115 -1.47 -27.67 4.90
CA SER A 115 -0.03 -27.91 5.20
C SER A 115 0.93 -26.93 4.51
N ILE A 116 0.50 -25.67 4.36
CA ILE A 116 1.26 -24.66 3.62
C ILE A 116 2.72 -24.62 4.08
N SER A 117 2.99 -24.58 5.39
CA SER A 117 4.33 -24.27 5.87
C SER A 117 5.36 -25.36 5.57
N GLU A 118 4.99 -26.65 5.60
CA GLU A 118 5.94 -27.72 5.27
C GLU A 118 6.19 -27.82 3.77
N SER A 119 5.11 -27.79 2.95
CA SER A 119 5.23 -27.84 1.49
C SER A 119 5.92 -26.59 0.94
N PHE A 120 5.57 -25.42 1.46
CA PHE A 120 6.21 -24.16 1.12
C PHE A 120 7.68 -24.15 1.55
N TYR A 121 7.99 -24.60 2.76
CA TYR A 121 9.38 -24.71 3.21
C TYR A 121 10.21 -25.57 2.26
N LYS A 122 9.68 -26.71 1.83
CA LYS A 122 10.38 -27.65 0.95
C LYS A 122 10.60 -27.13 -0.47
N PHE A 123 9.63 -26.45 -1.06
CA PHE A 123 9.64 -26.12 -2.49
C PHE A 123 9.94 -24.65 -2.80
N TRP A 124 9.76 -23.76 -1.84
CA TRP A 124 9.78 -22.32 -2.06
C TRP A 124 10.77 -21.58 -1.17
N ASN A 125 11.02 -22.02 0.06
CA ASN A 125 11.90 -21.29 0.97
C ASN A 125 13.27 -20.96 0.35
N ASN A 126 13.73 -19.73 0.54
CA ASN A 126 14.97 -19.19 -0.01
C ASN A 126 15.06 -19.17 -1.55
N LYS A 127 13.98 -19.53 -2.27
CA LYS A 127 13.97 -19.43 -3.74
C LYS A 127 13.96 -17.95 -4.13
N PRO A 128 14.90 -17.48 -4.96
CA PRO A 128 14.95 -16.09 -5.38
C PRO A 128 13.95 -15.81 -6.50
N PHE A 129 13.48 -14.58 -6.55
CA PHE A 129 12.79 -14.00 -7.69
C PHE A 129 13.37 -12.63 -8.03
N ILE A 130 13.26 -12.24 -9.28
CA ILE A 130 13.76 -10.96 -9.80
C ILE A 130 12.58 -10.15 -10.29
N VAL A 131 12.41 -8.96 -9.73
CA VAL A 131 11.43 -8.00 -10.24
C VAL A 131 12.07 -7.20 -11.35
N THR A 132 11.36 -7.12 -12.46
CA THR A 132 11.74 -6.39 -13.65
C THR A 132 10.66 -5.37 -14.00
N ALA A 133 11.07 -4.24 -14.55
CA ALA A 133 10.15 -3.26 -15.10
C ALA A 133 10.84 -2.50 -16.23
N ASN A 134 10.09 -2.19 -17.28
CA ASN A 134 10.59 -1.52 -18.47
C ASN A 134 11.87 -2.18 -19.03
N ASN A 135 11.86 -3.53 -19.09
CA ASN A 135 12.99 -4.37 -19.53
C ASN A 135 14.28 -4.24 -18.72
N LYS A 136 14.22 -3.71 -17.48
CA LYS A 136 15.35 -3.64 -16.55
C LYS A 136 15.09 -4.49 -15.33
N LYS A 137 16.13 -5.16 -14.83
CA LYS A 137 16.08 -5.81 -13.53
C LYS A 137 16.14 -4.73 -12.44
N CYS A 138 15.19 -4.77 -11.52
CA CYS A 138 14.98 -3.71 -10.54
C CYS A 138 15.50 -4.10 -9.16
N TYR A 139 15.10 -5.27 -8.67
CA TYR A 139 15.55 -5.81 -7.39
C TYR A 139 15.37 -7.33 -7.30
N ILE A 140 16.08 -7.91 -6.33
CA ILE A 140 15.96 -9.32 -5.94
C ILE A 140 14.97 -9.39 -4.78
N GLY A 141 14.08 -10.38 -4.79
CA GLY A 141 13.37 -10.82 -3.60
C GLY A 141 13.45 -12.34 -3.44
N TYR A 142 12.83 -12.88 -2.40
CA TYR A 142 12.83 -14.32 -2.15
C TYR A 142 11.55 -14.79 -1.45
N PHE A 143 11.31 -16.10 -1.42
CA PHE A 143 10.20 -16.64 -0.63
C PHE A 143 10.69 -17.03 0.76
N LEU A 144 9.99 -16.58 1.79
CA LEU A 144 10.29 -16.87 3.19
C LEU A 144 9.23 -17.83 3.74
N ALA A 145 9.69 -18.93 4.35
CA ALA A 145 8.80 -19.83 5.07
C ALA A 145 8.82 -19.54 6.58
N THR A 146 7.68 -19.69 7.26
CA THR A 146 7.57 -19.52 8.72
C THR A 146 8.56 -20.39 9.50
N LEU A 147 8.93 -21.56 8.96
CA LEU A 147 9.89 -22.48 9.58
C LEU A 147 11.37 -22.11 9.31
N SER A 148 11.63 -21.05 8.54
CA SER A 148 12.98 -20.61 8.18
C SER A 148 13.58 -19.68 9.24
N SER A 149 14.87 -19.88 9.52
CA SER A 149 15.68 -18.92 10.28
C SER A 149 16.55 -18.03 9.37
N ASP A 150 16.49 -18.25 8.05
CA ASP A 150 17.26 -17.49 7.07
C ASP A 150 16.48 -16.23 6.67
N ILE A 151 16.79 -15.11 7.33
CA ILE A 151 16.21 -13.81 7.02
C ILE A 151 17.26 -12.94 6.33
N TRP A 152 16.93 -12.43 5.14
CA TRP A 152 17.84 -11.67 4.29
C TRP A 152 17.32 -10.25 4.08
N PRO A 153 18.20 -9.23 3.92
CA PRO A 153 17.83 -7.83 3.72
C PRO A 153 17.28 -7.53 2.31
N TYR A 154 16.33 -8.35 1.86
CA TYR A 154 15.66 -8.32 0.56
C TYR A 154 14.15 -8.44 0.78
N PRO A 155 13.31 -7.87 -0.12
CA PRO A 155 11.88 -8.09 -0.04
C PRO A 155 11.53 -9.57 -0.15
N ASP A 156 10.51 -9.99 0.56
CA ASP A 156 10.10 -11.40 0.58
C ASP A 156 8.61 -11.60 0.32
N ILE A 157 8.25 -12.81 -0.12
CA ILE A 157 6.87 -13.28 -0.12
C ILE A 157 6.78 -14.36 0.94
N PHE A 158 6.08 -14.05 2.04
CA PHE A 158 6.01 -14.88 3.21
C PHE A 158 4.86 -15.91 3.12
N ASP A 159 5.09 -17.15 3.53
CA ASP A 159 4.07 -18.22 3.48
C ASP A 159 2.83 -17.90 4.33
N PHE A 160 3.00 -17.17 5.43
CA PHE A 160 1.90 -16.66 6.23
C PHE A 160 1.01 -15.74 5.39
N ASP A 161 1.57 -14.79 4.65
CA ASP A 161 0.78 -13.88 3.83
C ASP A 161 0.05 -14.60 2.70
N ILE A 162 0.68 -15.60 2.09
CA ILE A 162 0.02 -16.43 1.09
C ILE A 162 -1.21 -17.13 1.69
N ARG A 163 -1.15 -17.56 2.96
CA ARG A 163 -2.28 -18.19 3.65
C ARG A 163 -3.39 -17.19 4.02
N TYR A 164 -3.04 -16.02 4.55
CA TYR A 164 -4.02 -15.13 5.19
C TYR A 164 -4.56 -14.02 4.31
N TYR A 165 -3.82 -13.59 3.29
CA TYR A 165 -4.37 -12.69 2.28
C TYR A 165 -5.32 -13.47 1.35
N PRO A 166 -6.37 -12.79 0.83
CA PRO A 166 -7.27 -13.33 -0.18
C PRO A 166 -6.54 -14.05 -1.32
N SER A 167 -7.23 -14.99 -1.94
CA SER A 167 -6.67 -15.79 -3.04
C SER A 167 -6.22 -14.92 -4.22
N ASP A 168 -6.76 -13.72 -4.37
CA ASP A 168 -6.40 -12.77 -5.42
C ASP A 168 -5.36 -11.71 -4.99
N ILE A 169 -4.69 -11.88 -3.85
CA ILE A 169 -3.65 -10.94 -3.39
C ILE A 169 -2.34 -11.67 -3.07
N ILE A 170 -1.24 -11.09 -3.56
CA ILE A 170 0.12 -11.40 -3.12
C ILE A 170 0.69 -10.17 -2.42
N HIS A 171 1.08 -10.32 -1.16
CA HIS A 171 1.83 -9.31 -0.43
C HIS A 171 3.32 -9.60 -0.56
N THR A 172 4.12 -8.56 -0.78
CA THR A 172 5.58 -8.62 -0.68
C THR A 172 5.98 -7.83 0.56
N GLU A 173 6.72 -8.39 1.50
CA GLU A 173 7.10 -7.76 2.77
C GLU A 173 8.48 -7.07 2.70
N TRP A 174 8.72 -6.12 3.61
CA TRP A 174 10.04 -5.54 3.89
C TRP A 174 10.26 -5.36 5.39
N SER A 175 11.00 -6.31 5.96
CA SER A 175 11.26 -6.42 7.39
C SER A 175 12.39 -5.52 7.92
N TYR A 176 12.96 -4.65 7.08
CA TYR A 176 14.15 -3.85 7.40
C TYR A 176 13.86 -2.34 7.38
N PRO A 177 13.06 -1.80 8.32
CA PRO A 177 12.55 -0.43 8.26
C PRO A 177 13.63 0.67 8.28
N PHE A 178 14.87 0.34 8.66
CA PHE A 178 16.00 1.26 8.67
C PHE A 178 16.81 1.27 7.37
N ALA A 179 16.57 0.31 6.48
CA ALA A 179 17.27 0.22 5.20
C ALA A 179 16.38 0.75 4.06
N ASN A 180 17.02 1.13 2.95
CA ASN A 180 16.29 1.56 1.76
C ASN A 180 15.46 0.40 1.20
N ASP A 181 14.15 0.58 1.20
CA ASP A 181 13.18 -0.40 0.71
C ASP A 181 13.33 -0.60 -0.80
N LYS A 182 13.83 -1.77 -1.20
CA LYS A 182 14.13 -2.07 -2.60
C LYS A 182 12.88 -2.12 -3.47
N ARG A 183 11.68 -2.30 -2.88
CA ARG A 183 10.39 -2.28 -3.58
C ARG A 183 10.06 -0.88 -4.11
N ASN A 184 10.58 0.18 -3.48
CA ASN A 184 10.43 1.57 -3.92
C ASN A 184 11.35 1.92 -5.11
N ASN A 185 11.40 1.06 -6.13
CA ASN A 185 12.19 1.26 -7.33
C ASN A 185 11.42 2.11 -8.35
N GLU A 186 12.04 3.19 -8.84
CA GLU A 186 11.40 4.11 -9.79
C GLU A 186 11.00 3.45 -11.11
N ASN A 187 11.79 2.50 -11.64
CA ASN A 187 11.42 1.78 -12.86
C ASN A 187 10.17 0.92 -12.64
N VAL A 188 10.02 0.32 -11.45
CA VAL A 188 8.81 -0.46 -11.10
C VAL A 188 7.60 0.46 -11.06
N ARG A 189 7.71 1.61 -10.39
CA ARG A 189 6.62 2.59 -10.35
C ARG A 189 6.23 3.04 -11.76
N ASN A 190 7.20 3.37 -12.61
CA ASN A 190 6.95 3.82 -13.98
C ASN A 190 6.32 2.71 -14.85
N GLY A 191 6.80 1.47 -14.75
CA GLY A 191 6.21 0.34 -15.47
C GLY A 191 4.76 0.05 -15.08
N LEU A 192 4.42 0.22 -13.79
CA LEU A 192 3.04 0.12 -13.31
C LEU A 192 2.15 1.26 -13.81
N ILE A 193 2.68 2.48 -13.92
CA ILE A 193 1.98 3.64 -14.52
C ILE A 193 1.73 3.40 -16.01
N GLU A 194 2.72 2.91 -16.75
CA GLU A 194 2.62 2.62 -18.18
C GLU A 194 1.51 1.60 -18.51
N CYS A 195 1.22 0.69 -17.56
CA CYS A 195 0.17 -0.31 -17.69
C CYS A 195 -1.19 0.08 -17.08
N ASP A 196 -1.33 1.29 -16.53
CA ASP A 196 -2.52 1.71 -15.78
C ASP A 196 -2.85 0.76 -14.60
N GLN A 197 -1.81 0.32 -13.90
CA GLN A 197 -1.91 -0.65 -12.80
C GLN A 197 -1.42 -0.09 -11.46
N LEU A 198 -0.88 1.13 -11.44
CA LEU A 198 -0.43 1.75 -10.20
C LEU A 198 -1.62 2.35 -9.44
N HIS A 199 -1.85 1.85 -8.23
CA HIS A 199 -2.67 2.51 -7.22
C HIS A 199 -1.75 3.07 -6.14
N GLU A 200 -1.80 4.37 -5.89
CA GLU A 200 -0.91 5.01 -4.90
C GLU A 200 -1.25 4.60 -3.46
N GLY A 201 -2.51 4.23 -3.21
CA GLY A 201 -2.98 3.80 -1.89
C GLY A 201 -2.92 4.91 -0.84
N LEU A 202 -2.43 4.57 0.35
CA LEU A 202 -2.39 5.47 1.50
C LEU A 202 -1.00 6.08 1.74
N SER A 203 -0.99 7.23 2.41
CA SER A 203 0.20 7.81 3.01
C SER A 203 -0.13 8.18 4.44
N ILE A 204 0.79 7.88 5.37
CA ILE A 204 0.62 8.20 6.79
C ILE A 204 1.70 9.17 7.18
N THR A 205 1.32 10.22 7.91
CA THR A 205 2.25 11.13 8.58
C THR A 205 1.95 11.17 10.06
N THR A 206 2.99 11.36 10.88
CA THR A 206 2.81 11.57 12.32
C THR A 206 2.90 13.05 12.63
N ASP A 207 1.76 13.64 13.00
CA ASP A 207 1.67 15.07 13.28
C ASP A 207 2.22 15.38 14.67
N SER A 208 2.05 14.46 15.62
CA SER A 208 2.51 14.61 17.00
C SER A 208 2.51 13.30 17.79
N LEU A 209 3.35 13.23 18.81
CA LEU A 209 3.55 12.10 19.71
C LEU A 209 3.80 12.63 21.13
N TRP A 210 3.15 12.03 22.14
CA TRP A 210 3.31 12.34 23.56
C TRP A 210 3.39 11.04 24.35
N ILE A 211 4.22 11.05 25.40
CA ILE A 211 4.39 9.90 26.30
C ILE A 211 4.10 10.40 27.71
N ASP A 212 3.09 9.80 28.35
CA ASP A 212 2.84 9.93 29.78
C ASP A 212 3.48 8.73 30.47
N ASN A 213 4.67 8.95 31.05
CA ASN A 213 5.58 7.89 31.45
C ASN A 213 5.47 7.57 32.94
N ALA A 214 4.42 6.83 33.28
CA ALA A 214 4.21 6.22 34.59
C ALA A 214 4.77 4.78 34.63
N ASP A 215 4.48 4.02 35.70
CA ASP A 215 4.86 2.60 35.81
C ASP A 215 4.32 1.76 34.64
N THR A 216 3.13 2.13 34.15
CA THR A 216 2.61 1.72 32.84
C THR A 216 2.40 2.97 32.00
N ALA A 217 3.25 3.16 31.00
CA ALA A 217 3.23 4.36 30.18
C ALA A 217 2.05 4.35 29.21
N THR A 218 1.53 5.55 28.95
CA THR A 218 0.51 5.81 27.94
C THR A 218 1.10 6.66 26.84
N VAL A 219 0.92 6.23 25.60
CA VAL A 219 1.34 6.96 24.42
C VAL A 219 0.11 7.57 23.77
N LYS A 220 0.17 8.84 23.47
CA LYS A 220 -0.81 9.55 22.66
C LYS A 220 -0.11 9.99 21.38
N TYR A 221 -0.78 9.86 20.24
CA TYR A 221 -0.23 10.34 18.98
C TYR A 221 -1.34 10.79 18.03
N VAL A 222 -1.00 11.71 17.13
CA VAL A 222 -1.89 12.12 16.04
C VAL A 222 -1.27 11.69 14.73
N ILE A 223 -2.04 10.93 13.95
CA ILE A 223 -1.69 10.61 12.56
C ILE A 223 -2.63 11.31 11.59
N THR A 224 -2.09 11.64 10.43
CA THR A 224 -2.88 12.00 9.25
C THR A 224 -2.70 10.92 8.19
N ILE A 225 -3.83 10.32 7.80
CA ILE A 225 -3.94 9.32 6.73
C ILE A 225 -4.43 10.05 5.49
N LYS A 226 -3.62 10.10 4.43
CA LYS A 226 -3.98 10.68 3.15
C LYS A 226 -4.26 9.58 2.14
N ASN A 227 -5.43 9.61 1.52
CA ASN A 227 -5.71 8.81 0.32
C ASN A 227 -5.01 9.47 -0.88
N LYS A 228 -4.01 8.80 -1.43
CA LYS A 228 -3.30 9.23 -2.64
C LYS A 228 -3.82 8.53 -3.90
N ASP A 229 -4.72 7.57 -3.72
CA ASP A 229 -5.31 6.80 -4.80
C ASP A 229 -6.39 7.60 -5.55
N THR A 230 -6.82 7.06 -6.69
CA THR A 230 -7.93 7.58 -7.49
C THR A 230 -9.28 7.09 -6.98
N ASP A 231 -9.31 5.94 -6.32
CA ASP A 231 -10.49 5.39 -5.65
C ASP A 231 -10.69 6.01 -4.25
N ASP A 232 -11.94 6.07 -3.80
CA ASP A 232 -12.23 6.25 -2.38
C ASP A 232 -11.80 5.00 -1.59
N LEU A 233 -11.17 5.20 -0.44
CA LEU A 233 -10.63 4.11 0.39
C LEU A 233 -11.31 4.04 1.74
N TYR A 234 -11.71 2.84 2.15
CA TYR A 234 -12.20 2.54 3.49
C TYR A 234 -11.06 2.05 4.37
N VAL A 235 -10.84 2.72 5.51
CA VAL A 235 -9.78 2.41 6.48
C VAL A 235 -10.36 2.25 7.89
N LEU A 236 -9.74 1.42 8.72
CA LEU A 236 -10.13 1.28 10.13
C LEU A 236 -10.07 2.64 10.85
N ASP A 237 -11.10 2.92 11.63
CA ASP A 237 -11.26 4.18 12.35
C ASP A 237 -11.32 3.95 13.87
N PRO A 238 -10.29 4.36 14.64
CA PRO A 238 -10.28 4.19 16.09
C PRO A 238 -11.45 4.90 16.80
N ASP A 239 -12.02 5.96 16.21
CA ASP A 239 -13.18 6.67 16.79
C ASP A 239 -14.47 5.85 16.66
N LYS A 240 -14.53 4.87 15.75
CA LYS A 240 -15.69 4.00 15.53
C LYS A 240 -15.58 2.67 16.24
N MET A 241 -14.38 2.09 16.27
CA MET A 241 -14.15 0.74 16.79
C MET A 241 -13.51 0.71 18.20
N GLY A 242 -13.05 1.86 18.69
CA GLY A 242 -12.27 1.96 19.92
C GLY A 242 -10.80 1.58 19.73
N THR A 243 -9.94 2.07 20.61
CA THR A 243 -8.48 1.93 20.49
C THR A 243 -8.01 0.49 20.72
N GLU A 244 -8.62 -0.26 21.64
CA GLU A 244 -8.24 -1.65 21.96
C GLU A 244 -8.38 -2.57 20.74
N LEU A 245 -9.51 -2.49 20.03
CA LEU A 245 -9.74 -3.26 18.80
C LEU A 245 -8.90 -2.70 17.63
N PHE A 246 -8.71 -1.38 17.54
CA PHE A 246 -7.82 -0.80 16.53
C PHE A 246 -6.37 -1.31 16.67
N HIS A 247 -5.88 -1.48 17.89
CA HIS A 247 -4.53 -1.97 18.17
C HIS A 247 -4.36 -3.49 18.08
N TYR A 248 -5.45 -4.24 17.96
CA TYR A 248 -5.38 -5.63 17.50
C TYR A 248 -4.80 -5.71 16.08
N PHE A 249 -5.22 -4.80 15.18
CA PHE A 249 -4.77 -4.78 13.79
C PHE A 249 -3.46 -4.02 13.58
N THR A 250 -3.22 -2.96 14.35
CA THR A 250 -2.09 -2.04 14.11
C THR A 250 -0.90 -2.22 15.05
N ASN A 251 -1.07 -2.94 16.16
CA ASN A 251 -0.12 -3.11 17.27
C ASN A 251 0.31 -1.84 18.03
N GLY A 252 0.26 -0.66 17.41
CA GLY A 252 0.79 0.60 17.93
C GLY A 252 2.29 0.80 17.63
N PRO A 253 2.86 1.96 17.98
CA PRO A 253 4.28 2.23 17.75
C PRO A 253 5.18 1.35 18.65
N ALA A 254 6.27 0.83 18.08
CA ALA A 254 7.35 0.18 18.82
C ALA A 254 8.54 1.14 18.91
N PHE A 255 9.02 1.42 20.12
CA PHE A 255 10.09 2.39 20.35
C PHE A 255 11.44 1.69 20.53
N TYR A 256 12.33 1.83 19.55
CA TYR A 256 13.70 1.34 19.65
C TYR A 256 14.57 2.39 20.34
N HIS A 257 15.08 2.06 21.53
CA HIS A 257 15.98 2.92 22.28
C HIS A 257 17.44 2.65 21.89
N THR A 258 18.12 3.69 21.43
CA THR A 258 19.41 3.55 20.75
C THR A 258 20.54 3.11 21.70
N ALA A 259 20.57 3.68 22.90
CA ALA A 259 21.70 3.48 23.82
C ALA A 259 21.73 2.08 24.43
N ASN A 260 20.56 1.52 24.76
CA ASN A 260 20.45 0.18 25.35
C ASN A 260 20.03 -0.91 24.33
N LYS A 261 19.76 -0.53 23.08
CA LYS A 261 19.35 -1.41 21.98
C LYS A 261 18.10 -2.24 22.28
N LYS A 262 17.20 -1.73 23.13
CA LYS A 262 15.93 -2.39 23.46
C LYS A 262 14.76 -1.77 22.72
N THR A 263 13.81 -2.61 22.33
CA THR A 263 12.51 -2.19 21.83
C THR A 263 11.50 -2.16 22.97
N TYR A 264 10.74 -1.08 23.07
CA TYR A 264 9.66 -0.89 24.02
C TYR A 264 8.33 -0.92 23.27
N GLU A 265 7.52 -1.93 23.58
CA GLU A 265 6.22 -2.17 22.97
C GLU A 265 5.13 -2.11 24.03
N SER A 266 3.88 -1.96 23.60
CA SER A 266 2.74 -1.94 24.51
C SER A 266 2.33 -3.36 24.91
N ILE A 267 3.18 -4.04 25.67
CA ILE A 267 3.00 -5.45 26.04
C ILE A 267 1.90 -5.68 27.08
N TYR A 268 1.49 -4.63 27.81
CA TYR A 268 0.41 -4.67 28.80
C TYR A 268 -0.89 -4.06 28.27
N LYS A 269 -1.03 -3.88 26.94
CA LYS A 269 -2.25 -3.35 26.34
C LYS A 269 -3.40 -4.34 26.49
N GLU A 270 -4.60 -3.83 26.74
CA GLU A 270 -5.82 -4.59 26.56
C GLU A 270 -6.10 -4.70 25.06
N ILE A 271 -6.48 -5.90 24.60
CA ILE A 271 -6.77 -6.19 23.20
C ILE A 271 -8.16 -6.82 23.14
N ASN A 272 -9.07 -6.14 22.45
CA ASN A 272 -10.34 -6.74 22.06
C ASN A 272 -10.12 -7.44 20.73
N LYS A 273 -9.98 -8.77 20.76
CA LYS A 273 -9.89 -9.58 19.56
C LYS A 273 -11.30 -9.82 18.99
N PRO A 274 -11.52 -9.66 17.67
CA PRO A 274 -12.79 -10.04 17.08
C PRO A 274 -12.97 -11.57 17.12
N GLU A 275 -14.21 -12.01 17.32
CA GLU A 275 -14.55 -13.44 17.29
C GLU A 275 -15.63 -13.68 16.21
N PRO A 276 -15.33 -14.48 15.16
CA PRO A 276 -14.06 -15.18 14.91
C PRO A 276 -12.88 -14.22 14.60
N THR A 277 -11.66 -14.75 14.68
CA THR A 277 -10.38 -14.01 14.53
C THR A 277 -10.30 -13.18 13.25
N ASP A 278 -11.03 -13.62 12.22
CA ASP A 278 -11.06 -13.12 10.86
C ASP A 278 -12.33 -12.28 10.58
N TYR A 279 -13.14 -12.01 11.61
CA TYR A 279 -14.31 -11.16 11.53
C TYR A 279 -13.94 -9.67 11.40
N TYR A 280 -14.72 -8.98 10.58
CA TYR A 280 -14.72 -7.53 10.49
C TYR A 280 -16.15 -6.99 10.37
N ASP A 281 -16.35 -5.75 10.84
CA ASP A 281 -17.61 -5.03 10.70
C ASP A 281 -17.41 -3.78 9.84
N ASN A 282 -18.28 -3.58 8.85
CA ASN A 282 -18.23 -2.43 7.96
C ASN A 282 -18.34 -1.09 8.73
N ASN A 283 -18.98 -1.08 9.90
CA ASN A 283 -19.09 0.09 10.75
C ASN A 283 -17.77 0.47 11.45
N TRP A 284 -16.73 -0.35 11.40
CA TRP A 284 -15.40 0.02 11.92
C TRP A 284 -14.65 0.96 10.99
N PHE A 285 -15.08 1.08 9.73
CA PHE A 285 -14.34 1.77 8.70
C PHE A 285 -14.86 3.19 8.46
N THR A 286 -13.95 4.07 8.08
CA THR A 286 -14.26 5.41 7.57
C THR A 286 -13.74 5.54 6.15
N LYS A 287 -14.59 6.11 5.29
CA LYS A 287 -14.23 6.44 3.92
C LYS A 287 -13.37 7.68 3.89
N ILE A 288 -12.26 7.61 3.16
CA ILE A 288 -11.42 8.75 2.78
C ILE A 288 -11.55 8.91 1.28
N GLU A 289 -12.22 9.97 0.85
CA GLU A 289 -12.37 10.24 -0.58
C GLU A 289 -11.00 10.41 -1.27
N ALA A 290 -10.94 10.12 -2.56
CA ALA A 290 -9.73 10.29 -3.37
C ALA A 290 -9.08 11.67 -3.15
N GLY A 291 -7.78 11.68 -2.86
CA GLY A 291 -6.99 12.89 -2.59
C GLY A 291 -7.26 13.59 -1.24
N LYS A 292 -8.21 13.11 -0.43
CA LYS A 292 -8.52 13.67 0.91
C LYS A 292 -7.68 13.02 2.01
N SER A 293 -7.79 13.61 3.20
CA SER A 293 -7.10 13.15 4.40
C SER A 293 -8.04 12.99 5.59
N LEU A 294 -7.66 12.10 6.50
CA LEU A 294 -8.29 11.82 7.78
C LEU A 294 -7.26 11.97 8.89
N THR A 295 -7.54 12.79 9.89
CA THR A 295 -6.66 12.96 11.06
C THR A 295 -7.29 12.30 12.28
N ARG A 296 -6.50 11.52 13.03
CA ARG A 296 -6.95 10.82 14.24
C ARG A 296 -5.95 10.96 15.37
N MET A 297 -6.48 11.25 16.55
CA MET A 297 -5.76 11.19 17.82
C MET A 297 -6.00 9.81 18.44
N ILE A 298 -4.92 9.08 18.71
CA ILE A 298 -4.98 7.73 19.24
C ILE A 298 -4.28 7.71 20.60
N LEU A 299 -4.86 6.97 21.54
CA LEU A 299 -4.29 6.70 22.86
C LEU A 299 -4.06 5.20 23.01
N LEU A 300 -2.83 4.82 23.36
CA LEU A 300 -2.44 3.45 23.64
C LEU A 300 -1.74 3.38 25.00
N LYS A 301 -2.36 2.66 25.94
CA LYS A 301 -1.75 2.28 27.21
C LYS A 301 -1.07 0.92 27.09
N GLY A 302 -0.19 0.62 28.03
CA GLY A 302 0.38 -0.72 28.20
C GLY A 302 1.88 -0.82 27.92
N TYR A 303 2.54 0.32 27.75
CA TYR A 303 4.00 0.35 27.64
C TYR A 303 4.64 0.18 29.01
N GLN A 304 5.81 -0.45 29.03
CA GLN A 304 6.72 -0.35 30.17
C GLN A 304 7.16 1.10 30.37
N TYR A 305 7.79 1.39 31.51
CA TYR A 305 8.50 2.66 31.71
C TYR A 305 9.58 2.87 30.64
N LEU A 306 9.57 4.02 29.95
CA LEU A 306 10.57 4.41 28.97
C LEU A 306 11.71 5.20 29.66
N PRO A 307 12.98 4.74 29.62
CA PRO A 307 14.10 5.54 30.11
C PRO A 307 14.36 6.78 29.25
N ASP A 308 15.03 7.78 29.82
CA ASP A 308 15.49 8.95 29.06
C ASP A 308 16.50 8.53 27.99
N GLY A 309 16.40 9.12 26.79
CA GLY A 309 17.32 8.83 25.69
C GLY A 309 16.73 9.05 24.29
N ASP A 310 17.49 8.66 23.28
CA ASP A 310 17.08 8.73 21.88
C ASP A 310 16.30 7.48 21.46
N TYR A 311 15.20 7.71 20.75
CA TYR A 311 14.30 6.68 20.26
C TYR A 311 14.02 6.82 18.77
N TYR A 312 13.78 5.69 18.14
CA TYR A 312 13.21 5.58 16.80
C TYR A 312 11.90 4.79 16.83
N CYS A 313 10.91 5.21 16.06
CA CYS A 313 9.69 4.43 15.84
C CYS A 313 9.06 4.80 14.49
N SER A 314 8.13 3.96 14.04
CA SER A 314 7.19 4.32 12.97
C SER A 314 5.79 3.87 13.42
N ILE A 315 4.77 4.48 12.83
CA ILE A 315 3.37 4.11 13.11
C ILE A 315 2.87 3.31 11.92
N SER A 316 2.50 2.06 12.19
CA SER A 316 1.88 1.17 11.21
C SER A 316 0.37 1.33 11.23
N LEU A 317 -0.23 1.28 10.04
CA LEU A 317 -1.66 1.09 9.85
C LEU A 317 -1.86 -0.21 9.06
N ASN A 318 -2.89 -0.92 9.44
CA ASN A 318 -3.29 -2.15 8.81
C ASN A 318 -4.80 -2.28 8.89
N ASN A 319 -5.39 -2.85 7.85
CA ASN A 319 -6.79 -3.29 7.86
C ASN A 319 -6.82 -4.82 8.00
N PRO A 320 -7.99 -5.42 8.28
CA PRO A 320 -8.13 -6.87 8.23
C PRO A 320 -7.70 -7.41 6.86
N TYR A 321 -6.75 -8.35 6.86
CA TYR A 321 -6.11 -8.83 5.63
C TYR A 321 -7.06 -9.65 4.75
N ASN A 322 -8.04 -10.32 5.37
CA ASN A 322 -8.84 -11.39 4.79
C ASN A 322 -10.18 -10.94 4.20
N ILE A 323 -10.34 -9.66 3.88
CA ILE A 323 -11.56 -9.16 3.22
C ILE A 323 -11.57 -9.69 1.78
N ASN A 324 -12.49 -10.63 1.51
CA ASN A 324 -12.58 -11.30 0.22
C ASN A 324 -12.92 -10.30 -0.91
N LYS A 325 -12.64 -10.68 -2.16
CA LYS A 325 -12.78 -9.81 -3.33
C LYS A 325 -14.17 -9.17 -3.47
N LYS A 326 -15.24 -9.93 -3.26
CA LYS A 326 -16.63 -9.43 -3.44
C LYS A 326 -17.03 -8.40 -2.38
N ASP A 327 -16.50 -8.51 -1.16
CA ASP A 327 -16.86 -7.62 -0.05
C ASP A 327 -15.90 -6.42 0.00
N ARG A 328 -14.70 -6.56 -0.58
CA ARG A 328 -13.67 -5.50 -0.64
C ARG A 328 -14.04 -4.36 -1.57
N ILE A 329 -14.82 -4.62 -2.61
CA ILE A 329 -15.28 -3.60 -3.58
C ILE A 329 -16.66 -3.11 -3.14
N ALA A 330 -16.71 -1.90 -2.58
CA ALA A 330 -17.96 -1.23 -2.23
C ALA A 330 -18.51 -0.45 -3.44
N THR A 331 -19.76 0.05 -3.34
CA THR A 331 -20.40 0.79 -4.44
C THR A 331 -19.73 2.12 -4.76
N ASP A 332 -18.99 2.69 -3.81
CA ASP A 332 -18.41 4.03 -3.87
C ASP A 332 -16.96 4.06 -3.35
N GLY A 333 -16.24 2.94 -3.45
CA GLY A 333 -14.84 2.82 -3.02
C GLY A 333 -14.43 1.38 -2.76
N ARG A 334 -13.26 1.18 -2.14
CA ARG A 334 -12.78 -0.15 -1.75
C ARG A 334 -12.22 -0.17 -0.32
N TYR A 335 -12.34 -1.30 0.35
CA TYR A 335 -11.60 -1.56 1.58
C TYR A 335 -10.13 -1.72 1.23
N TRP A 336 -9.29 -0.85 1.80
CA TRP A 336 -7.85 -0.92 1.61
C TRP A 336 -7.29 -2.14 2.36
N ILE A 337 -6.27 -2.81 1.81
CA ILE A 337 -5.66 -4.00 2.41
C ILE A 337 -4.14 -3.90 2.38
N GLY A 338 -3.54 -4.40 3.45
CA GLY A 338 -2.09 -4.56 3.64
C GLY A 338 -1.54 -3.59 4.67
N PRO A 339 -0.27 -3.73 5.05
CA PRO A 339 0.38 -2.81 5.98
C PRO A 339 0.87 -1.57 5.24
N THR A 340 0.82 -0.42 5.91
CA THR A 340 1.61 0.75 5.52
C THR A 340 2.09 1.47 6.77
N ARG A 341 3.08 2.33 6.63
CA ARG A 341 3.75 2.96 7.77
C ARG A 341 4.01 4.44 7.52
N SER A 342 4.05 5.20 8.61
CA SER A 342 4.60 6.54 8.58
C SER A 342 6.09 6.54 8.23
N GLU A 343 6.62 7.73 7.98
CA GLU A 343 8.05 7.98 8.09
C GLU A 343 8.62 7.52 9.44
N MET A 344 9.94 7.28 9.46
CA MET A 344 10.67 7.01 10.69
C MET A 344 10.74 8.30 11.54
N ILE A 345 10.33 8.18 12.79
CA ILE A 345 10.29 9.26 13.77
C ILE A 345 11.49 9.09 14.68
N GLU A 346 12.34 10.13 14.76
CA GLU A 346 13.42 10.20 15.74
C GLU A 346 13.09 11.25 16.80
N PHE A 347 13.28 10.91 18.07
CA PHE A 347 13.07 11.87 19.14
C PHE A 347 13.93 11.55 20.36
N TYR A 348 14.26 12.60 21.10
CA TYR A 348 14.88 12.49 22.41
C TYR A 348 13.82 12.64 23.50
N PHE A 349 13.70 11.63 24.36
CA PHE A 349 12.74 11.58 25.44
C PHE A 349 13.40 11.89 26.79
N VAL A 350 12.74 12.72 27.61
CA VAL A 350 13.17 13.07 28.97
C VAL A 350 11.96 13.08 29.88
N ASN A 351 11.93 12.20 30.87
CA ASN A 351 10.81 12.02 31.78
C ASN A 351 10.53 13.27 32.65
N SER A 352 11.57 14.05 32.98
CA SER A 352 11.41 15.26 33.82
C SER A 352 10.63 16.40 33.15
N LYS A 353 10.38 16.34 31.83
CA LYS A 353 9.62 17.36 31.10
C LYS A 353 8.19 16.89 30.88
N LYS A 354 7.23 17.53 31.57
CA LYS A 354 5.81 17.41 31.23
C LYS A 354 5.55 18.13 29.90
N GLY A 355 5.32 17.39 28.81
CA GLY A 355 5.02 17.94 27.48
C GLY A 355 5.42 16.97 26.35
N PRO A 356 5.09 17.28 25.08
CA PRO A 356 5.56 16.49 23.95
C PRO A 356 7.09 16.45 23.91
N PRO A 357 7.72 15.30 23.63
CA PRO A 357 9.13 15.29 23.25
C PRO A 357 9.35 16.18 22.02
N SER A 358 10.55 16.74 21.90
CA SER A 358 10.95 17.41 20.66
C SER A 358 11.11 16.34 19.58
N ILE A 359 10.15 16.26 18.67
CA ILE A 359 10.16 15.34 17.54
C ILE A 359 11.04 15.94 16.44
N LYS A 360 11.99 15.15 15.95
CA LYS A 360 12.72 15.46 14.72
C LYS A 360 12.29 14.44 13.67
N LEU A 361 11.47 14.89 12.72
CA LEU A 361 11.17 14.09 11.54
C LEU A 361 12.44 14.00 10.69
N LEU A 362 12.91 12.79 10.43
CA LEU A 362 13.92 12.59 9.40
C LEU A 362 13.23 12.41 8.05
N ASN A 363 13.65 13.21 7.08
CA ASN A 363 13.58 12.75 5.70
C ASN A 363 14.55 11.57 5.60
N SER A 364 14.03 10.38 5.30
CA SER A 364 14.76 9.12 5.20
C SER A 364 16.03 9.28 4.35
N VAL A 365 17.19 9.46 5.00
CA VAL A 365 18.48 9.47 4.33
C VAL A 365 19.47 8.67 5.18
N ASN A 366 19.77 7.47 4.70
CA ASN A 366 20.98 6.66 4.92
C ASN A 366 21.72 6.94 6.23
N ARG A 367 21.24 6.35 7.32
CA ARG A 367 22.09 5.97 8.45
C ARG A 367 21.92 4.46 8.59
N PHE A 368 23.01 3.74 8.86
CA PHE A 368 23.11 2.28 8.91
C PHE A 368 23.44 1.63 7.55
N TYR A 369 24.69 1.80 7.15
CA TYR A 369 25.53 0.73 6.60
C TYR A 369 26.75 0.57 7.48
#